data_AF-A0A177R0Q5-F1
#
_entry.id   AF-A0A177R0Q5-F1
#
_cell.length_a   1.000
_cell.length_b   1.000
_cell.length_c   1.000
_cell.angle_alpha   90.00
_cell.angle_beta   90.00
_cell.angle_gamma   90.00
#
_symmetry.space_group_name_H-M   'P 1'
#
loop_
_entity.id
_entity.type
_entity.pdbx_description
1 polymer ?
#
loop_
_entity_poly.entity_id
_entity_poly.type
_entity_poly.pdbx_seq_one_letter_code
_entity_poly.pdbx_strand_id
1 'polypeptide(L)'
;MRVTLIHNPKAGRRGKSPAELKKLLRDAGHKVLCESCKEPGWKDALYEPTDLVVVAGGDGTVGRVARRLAGRGIPIALLPSGTANNIARTLGQLEQPFKRLVRGWNSARRVKLDVGVAQGPWGERYFIEGIGFGVFAHLLAHPAGPKAKKRKNPVEHGLSRLKKVAKRAEPIEVAARLDGRDISGSYLMLEAVNLPYVGPNLHLSPDSKPGDGQFAVVMATKAERGRLMEYLENWKEDREELAFLPSLRGRRLEIEWTSFPLHVDDKLLPKSHAKSKEMAGRVEARIGGCTVEFLIPGDPRTKAAPRA
;
A
#
# COMPACT_ATOMS: atom_id res chain seq x y z
N MET A 1 24.26 -3.68 12.62
CA MET A 1 23.80 -3.90 11.23
C MET A 1 24.26 -2.77 10.33
N ARG A 2 24.56 -3.09 9.08
CA ARG A 2 24.58 -2.15 7.95
C ARG A 2 23.14 -1.88 7.54
N VAL A 3 22.77 -0.62 7.51
CA VAL A 3 21.41 -0.15 7.26
C VAL A 3 21.43 0.78 6.07
N THR A 4 20.57 0.51 5.09
CA THR A 4 20.27 1.46 4.01
C THR A 4 18.97 2.17 4.35
N LEU A 5 19.05 3.46 4.71
CA LEU A 5 17.92 4.32 4.98
C LEU A 5 17.44 5.00 3.68
N ILE A 6 16.22 4.70 3.25
CA ILE A 6 15.53 5.42 2.19
C ILE A 6 14.47 6.33 2.82
N HIS A 7 14.63 7.66 2.66
CA HIS A 7 13.68 8.61 3.23
C HIS A 7 12.94 9.41 2.16
N ASN A 8 11.74 9.89 2.48
CA ASN A 8 11.02 10.85 1.66
C ASN A 8 11.06 12.23 2.34
N PRO A 9 11.79 13.23 1.78
CA PRO A 9 11.87 14.56 2.39
C PRO A 9 10.52 15.30 2.39
N LYS A 10 9.55 14.83 1.61
CA LYS A 10 8.18 15.38 1.56
C LYS A 10 7.16 14.52 2.33
N ALA A 11 7.63 13.58 3.16
CA ALA A 11 6.75 12.83 4.06
C ALA A 11 6.10 13.77 5.09
N GLY A 12 4.95 13.37 5.63
CA GLY A 12 4.08 14.20 6.46
C GLY A 12 4.68 14.70 7.78
N ARG A 13 3.82 15.27 8.63
CA ARG A 13 4.21 16.09 9.80
C ARG A 13 5.01 15.35 10.89
N ARG A 14 4.97 14.01 10.93
CA ARG A 14 5.78 13.17 11.85
C ARG A 14 7.21 12.92 11.34
N GLY A 15 7.57 13.49 10.18
CA GLY A 15 8.89 13.31 9.57
C GLY A 15 9.99 13.97 10.39
N LYS A 16 11.00 13.18 10.77
CA LYS A 16 12.28 13.69 11.22
C LYS A 16 13.11 14.12 10.01
N SER A 17 13.97 15.12 10.19
CA SER A 17 14.94 15.49 9.16
C SER A 17 15.87 14.30 8.85
N PRO A 18 16.49 14.27 7.66
CA PRO A 18 17.44 13.21 7.31
C PRO A 18 18.59 13.10 8.32
N ALA A 19 19.06 14.24 8.85
CA ALA A 19 20.10 14.28 9.88
C ALA A 19 19.65 13.60 11.19
N GLU A 20 18.44 13.89 11.66
CA GLU A 20 17.88 13.26 12.86
C GLU A 20 17.63 11.76 12.68
N LEU A 21 17.20 11.32 11.48
CA LEU A 21 17.04 9.90 11.17
C LEU A 21 18.40 9.18 11.17
N LYS A 22 19.41 9.75 10.51
CA LYS A 22 20.78 9.21 10.53
C LYS A 22 21.31 9.13 11.96
N LYS A 23 21.13 10.20 12.75
CA LYS A 23 21.54 10.23 14.16
C LYS A 23 20.83 9.15 14.97
N LEU A 24 19.50 9.03 14.86
CA LEU A 24 18.72 8.01 15.56
C LEU A 24 19.23 6.58 15.30
N LEU A 25 19.56 6.27 14.05
CA LEU A 25 20.07 4.96 13.65
C LEU A 25 21.51 4.72 14.12
N ARG A 26 22.38 5.74 14.05
CA ARG A 26 23.76 5.67 14.54
C ARG A 26 23.82 5.53 16.06
N ASP A 27 22.98 6.27 16.78
CA ASP A 27 22.83 6.18 18.25
C ASP A 27 22.35 4.77 18.69
N ALA A 28 21.70 4.01 17.78
CA ALA A 28 21.33 2.61 17.99
C ALA A 28 22.42 1.60 17.53
N GLY A 29 23.61 2.07 17.17
CA GLY A 29 24.75 1.23 16.80
C GLY A 29 24.72 0.71 15.35
N HIS A 30 23.98 1.35 14.45
CA HIS A 30 23.93 0.95 13.04
C HIS A 30 24.91 1.75 12.17
N LYS A 31 25.50 1.08 11.17
CA LYS A 31 26.26 1.73 10.09
C LYS A 31 25.26 2.13 9.01
N VAL A 32 25.15 3.42 8.69
CA VAL A 32 24.01 3.95 7.90
C VAL A 32 24.48 4.54 6.57
N LEU A 33 24.04 3.93 5.47
CA LEU A 33 23.93 4.57 4.15
C LEU A 33 22.54 5.22 4.08
N CYS A 34 22.43 6.45 3.58
CA CYS A 34 21.15 7.16 3.60
C CYS A 34 20.92 7.96 2.32
N GLU A 35 19.80 7.66 1.67
CA GLU A 35 19.41 8.24 0.40
C GLU A 35 17.98 8.78 0.43
N SER A 36 17.76 9.84 -0.35
CA SER A 36 16.43 10.41 -0.58
C SER A 36 15.76 9.70 -1.75
N CYS A 37 14.51 9.26 -1.58
CA CYS A 37 13.72 8.67 -2.68
C CYS A 37 13.29 9.67 -3.77
N LYS A 38 13.79 10.93 -3.69
CA LYS A 38 13.64 11.98 -4.71
C LYS A 38 14.87 12.19 -5.56
N GLU A 39 16.02 11.69 -5.11
CA GLU A 39 17.26 11.72 -5.88
C GLU A 39 17.38 10.44 -6.72
N PRO A 40 18.29 10.35 -7.70
CA PRO A 40 18.48 9.12 -8.48
C PRO A 40 19.10 7.97 -7.66
N GLY A 41 20.05 8.29 -6.77
CA GLY A 41 20.94 7.32 -6.10
C GLY A 41 20.28 6.33 -5.14
N TRP A 42 19.05 6.57 -4.69
CA TRP A 42 18.38 5.62 -3.78
C TRP A 42 18.15 4.24 -4.40
N LYS A 43 18.06 4.13 -5.74
CA LYS A 43 17.90 2.84 -6.41
C LYS A 43 19.18 2.03 -6.29
N ASP A 44 20.32 2.67 -6.54
CA ASP A 44 21.64 2.04 -6.51
C ASP A 44 22.02 1.65 -5.07
N ALA A 45 21.67 2.50 -4.10
CA ALA A 45 21.83 2.21 -2.68
C ALA A 45 21.08 0.94 -2.20
N LEU A 46 20.04 0.49 -2.92
CA LEU A 46 19.37 -0.78 -2.62
C LEU A 46 20.18 -2.00 -3.09
N TYR A 47 21.17 -1.85 -3.96
CA TYR A 47 22.06 -2.92 -4.42
C TYR A 47 23.37 -2.99 -3.62
N GLU A 48 23.68 -1.95 -2.86
CA GLU A 48 24.81 -1.96 -1.92
C GLU A 48 24.64 -3.03 -0.82
N PRO A 49 25.74 -3.64 -0.33
CA PRO A 49 25.69 -4.62 0.76
C PRO A 49 25.02 -4.06 2.02
N THR A 50 23.85 -4.60 2.38
CA THR A 50 23.05 -4.13 3.50
C THR A 50 22.38 -5.29 4.24
N ASP A 51 22.22 -5.16 5.55
CA ASP A 51 21.54 -6.19 6.36
C ASP A 51 20.06 -5.86 6.55
N LEU A 52 19.67 -4.59 6.38
CA LEU A 52 18.33 -4.06 6.61
C LEU A 52 18.09 -2.79 5.78
N VAL A 53 16.97 -2.73 5.06
CA VAL A 53 16.51 -1.50 4.43
C VAL A 53 15.48 -0.82 5.32
N VAL A 54 15.76 0.42 5.73
CA VAL A 54 14.84 1.23 6.55
C VAL A 54 14.14 2.22 5.64
N VAL A 55 12.81 2.29 5.71
CA VAL A 55 12.02 3.25 4.94
C VAL A 55 11.36 4.26 5.85
N ALA A 56 11.79 5.52 5.75
CA ALA A 56 11.14 6.66 6.38
C ALA A 56 10.22 7.38 5.38
N GLY A 57 8.95 6.99 5.37
CA GLY A 57 7.97 7.57 4.44
C GLY A 57 6.55 7.06 4.67
N GLY A 58 5.68 7.30 3.69
CA GLY A 58 4.35 6.69 3.60
C GLY A 58 4.31 5.53 2.62
N ASP A 59 3.11 4.98 2.42
CA ASP A 59 2.87 3.76 1.62
C ASP A 59 3.48 3.83 0.23
N GLY A 60 3.33 4.94 -0.49
CA GLY A 60 3.94 5.10 -1.81
C GLY A 60 5.47 5.02 -1.83
N THR A 61 6.16 5.41 -0.75
CA THR A 61 7.63 5.22 -0.64
C THR A 61 7.97 3.80 -0.24
N VAL A 62 7.25 3.25 0.75
CA VAL A 62 7.40 1.85 1.18
C VAL A 62 7.19 0.90 0.01
N GLY A 63 6.11 1.06 -0.74
CA GLY A 63 5.79 0.25 -1.92
C GLY A 63 6.86 0.33 -3.00
N ARG A 64 7.42 1.53 -3.28
CA ARG A 64 8.52 1.67 -4.26
C ARG A 64 9.78 0.89 -3.89
N VAL A 65 10.09 0.84 -2.59
CA VAL A 65 11.24 0.08 -2.06
C VAL A 65 10.91 -1.41 -2.03
N ALA A 66 9.74 -1.78 -1.49
CA ALA A 66 9.27 -3.16 -1.41
C ALA A 66 9.26 -3.87 -2.76
N ARG A 67 8.74 -3.23 -3.81
CA ARG A 67 8.74 -3.79 -5.17
C ARG A 67 10.14 -4.03 -5.74
N ARG A 68 11.16 -3.29 -5.29
CA ARG A 68 12.56 -3.49 -5.70
C ARG A 68 13.29 -4.53 -4.86
N LEU A 69 12.75 -4.85 -3.68
CA LEU A 69 13.29 -5.87 -2.77
C LEU A 69 12.52 -7.18 -2.84
N ALA A 70 11.45 -7.24 -3.63
CA ALA A 70 10.69 -8.44 -3.90
C ALA A 70 11.62 -9.61 -4.29
N GLY A 71 11.55 -10.72 -3.56
CA GLY A 71 12.36 -11.91 -3.79
C GLY A 71 13.83 -11.82 -3.38
N ARG A 72 14.32 -10.68 -2.86
CA ARG A 72 15.74 -10.50 -2.51
C ARG A 72 16.13 -10.96 -1.10
N GLY A 73 15.16 -11.28 -0.24
CA GLY A 73 15.41 -11.73 1.14
C GLY A 73 15.98 -10.67 2.10
N ILE A 74 16.14 -9.41 1.65
CA ILE A 74 16.55 -8.29 2.49
C ILE A 74 15.32 -7.73 3.20
N PRO A 75 15.27 -7.75 4.55
CA PRO A 75 14.10 -7.27 5.27
C PRO A 75 13.97 -5.74 5.22
N ILE A 76 12.74 -5.27 5.38
CA ILE A 76 12.37 -3.86 5.44
C ILE A 76 11.92 -3.48 6.84
N ALA A 77 12.44 -2.40 7.39
CA ALA A 77 11.91 -1.77 8.60
C ALA A 77 11.23 -0.43 8.28
N LEU A 78 10.16 -0.13 9.00
CA LEU A 78 9.35 1.06 8.75
C LEU A 78 9.63 2.15 9.78
N LEU A 79 9.73 3.39 9.31
CA LEU A 79 9.61 4.60 10.10
C LEU A 79 8.44 5.42 9.52
N PRO A 80 7.18 5.07 9.90
CA PRO A 80 5.98 5.59 9.26
C PRO A 80 5.88 7.10 9.45
N SER A 81 5.99 7.85 8.35
CA SER A 81 5.92 9.31 8.34
C SER A 81 5.01 9.84 7.24
N GLY A 82 4.27 8.97 6.55
CA GLY A 82 3.26 9.35 5.56
C GLY A 82 1.93 9.80 6.17
N THR A 83 0.93 9.96 5.30
CA THR A 83 -0.42 10.35 5.67
C THR A 83 -1.26 9.17 6.16
N ALA A 84 -1.41 8.12 5.35
CA ALA A 84 -2.20 6.94 5.69
C ALA A 84 -1.36 5.93 6.47
N ASN A 85 -0.24 5.50 5.88
CA ASN A 85 0.65 4.47 6.43
C ASN A 85 -0.07 3.12 6.62
N ASN A 86 -0.92 2.75 5.67
CA ASN A 86 -1.68 1.50 5.63
C ASN A 86 -0.80 0.27 5.87
N ILE A 87 0.41 0.23 5.28
CA ILE A 87 1.34 -0.89 5.48
C ILE A 87 1.80 -0.95 6.94
N ALA A 88 2.18 0.20 7.53
CA ALA A 88 2.61 0.24 8.93
C ALA A 88 1.46 -0.06 9.90
N ARG A 89 0.22 0.37 9.57
CA ARG A 89 -1.00 0.06 10.34
C ARG A 89 -1.28 -1.44 10.31
N THR A 90 -1.28 -2.04 9.12
CA THR A 90 -1.45 -3.49 8.92
C THR A 90 -0.44 -4.30 9.74
N LEU A 91 0.79 -3.81 9.86
CA LEU A 91 1.86 -4.47 10.62
C LEU A 91 1.88 -4.13 12.12
N GLY A 92 0.93 -3.32 12.63
CA GLY A 92 0.85 -2.92 14.04
C GLY A 92 1.98 -1.97 14.49
N GLN A 93 2.53 -1.18 13.57
CA GLN A 93 3.70 -0.32 13.80
C GLN A 93 3.38 1.19 13.78
N LEU A 94 2.18 1.60 13.37
CA LEU A 94 1.84 3.01 13.13
C LEU A 94 2.00 3.91 14.37
N GLU A 95 1.52 3.46 15.52
CA GLU A 95 1.49 4.26 16.75
C GLU A 95 2.80 4.21 17.57
N GLN A 96 3.82 3.52 17.05
CA GLN A 96 5.06 3.33 17.80
C GLN A 96 6.05 4.48 17.55
N PRO A 97 6.67 5.05 18.61
CA PRO A 97 7.74 6.02 18.43
C PRO A 97 8.92 5.41 17.66
N PHE A 98 9.54 6.18 16.76
CA PHE A 98 10.68 5.69 15.96
C PHE A 98 11.81 5.10 16.81
N LYS A 99 12.08 5.70 17.97
CA LYS A 99 13.09 5.19 18.92
C LYS A 99 12.74 3.78 19.44
N ARG A 100 11.46 3.48 19.65
CA ARG A 100 11.00 2.14 20.04
C ARG A 100 11.18 1.15 18.89
N LEU A 101 10.75 1.54 17.69
CA LEU A 101 10.87 0.71 16.48
C LEU A 101 12.34 0.31 16.25
N VAL A 102 13.24 1.28 16.20
CA VAL A 102 14.68 1.07 15.95
C VAL A 102 15.31 0.14 17.00
N ARG A 103 14.99 0.32 18.29
CA ARG A 103 15.54 -0.51 19.37
C ARG A 103 15.08 -1.97 19.31
N GLY A 104 13.88 -2.23 18.81
CA GLY A 104 13.31 -3.57 18.74
C GLY A 104 13.74 -4.38 17.51
N TRP A 105 14.58 -3.85 16.62
CA TRP A 105 14.98 -4.57 15.39
C TRP A 105 15.88 -5.77 15.64
N ASN A 106 16.69 -5.75 16.71
CA ASN A 106 17.59 -6.87 17.02
C ASN A 106 16.83 -8.14 17.44
N SER A 107 15.62 -8.00 17.98
CA SER A 107 14.70 -9.10 18.35
C SER A 107 13.45 -9.13 17.47
N ALA A 108 13.48 -8.47 16.30
CA ALA A 108 12.32 -8.40 15.44
C ALA A 108 11.96 -9.76 14.84
N ARG A 109 10.66 -10.04 14.79
CA ARG A 109 10.14 -11.11 13.94
C ARG A 109 10.10 -10.63 12.50
N ARG A 110 10.37 -11.54 11.57
CA ARG A 110 10.20 -11.28 10.14
C ARG A 110 8.82 -11.74 9.72
N VAL A 111 8.11 -10.90 8.99
CA VAL A 111 6.83 -11.25 8.36
C VAL A 111 6.93 -11.08 6.86
N LYS A 112 6.30 -11.99 6.13
CA LYS A 112 6.24 -11.93 4.68
C LYS A 112 4.98 -11.20 4.27
N LEU A 113 5.13 -10.26 3.34
CA LEU A 113 4.04 -9.68 2.58
C LEU A 113 4.15 -10.20 1.15
N ASP A 114 3.04 -10.70 0.61
CA ASP A 114 2.99 -11.03 -0.81
C ASP A 114 3.18 -9.78 -1.66
N VAL A 115 3.87 -9.97 -2.78
CA VAL A 115 3.99 -8.97 -3.84
C VAL A 115 3.12 -9.44 -4.99
N GLY A 116 2.09 -8.66 -5.28
CA GLY A 116 1.20 -8.94 -6.40
C GLY A 116 1.83 -8.53 -7.73
N VAL A 117 1.43 -9.21 -8.80
CA VAL A 117 1.86 -8.94 -10.18
C VAL A 117 0.62 -8.59 -10.99
N ALA A 118 0.62 -7.40 -11.58
CA ALA A 118 -0.40 -6.94 -12.51
C ALA A 118 0.17 -6.87 -13.93
N GLN A 119 -0.41 -7.62 -14.85
CA GLN A 119 -0.06 -7.64 -16.26
C GLN A 119 -1.22 -7.07 -17.08
N GLY A 120 -0.90 -6.24 -18.07
CA GLY A 120 -1.89 -5.68 -18.99
C GLY A 120 -1.20 -5.02 -20.19
N PRO A 121 -1.95 -4.27 -21.02
CA PRO A 121 -1.39 -3.57 -22.19
C PRO A 121 -0.24 -2.59 -21.86
N TRP A 122 -0.12 -2.19 -20.60
CA TRP A 122 0.97 -1.35 -20.08
C TRP A 122 2.23 -2.13 -19.62
N GLY A 123 2.28 -3.44 -19.85
CA GLY A 123 3.32 -4.35 -19.37
C GLY A 123 3.07 -4.87 -17.95
N GLU A 124 4.11 -5.45 -17.36
CA GLU A 124 4.09 -5.99 -15.99
C GLU A 124 4.35 -4.90 -14.95
N ARG A 125 3.62 -4.94 -13.83
CA ARG A 125 3.80 -4.07 -12.67
C ARG A 125 3.62 -4.87 -11.39
N TYR A 126 4.54 -4.72 -10.46
CA TYR A 126 4.32 -5.20 -9.10
C TYR A 126 3.41 -4.25 -8.30
N PHE A 127 2.66 -4.79 -7.35
CA PHE A 127 1.84 -4.05 -6.39
C PHE A 127 2.00 -4.61 -4.98
N ILE A 128 1.79 -3.76 -3.98
CA ILE A 128 1.89 -4.13 -2.56
C ILE A 128 0.53 -4.01 -1.86
N GLU A 129 -0.24 -2.98 -2.19
CA GLU A 129 -1.56 -2.72 -1.62
C GLU A 129 -2.64 -3.41 -2.48
N GLY A 130 -2.70 -3.13 -3.78
CA GLY A 130 -3.74 -3.70 -4.62
C GLY A 130 -3.88 -3.12 -6.02
N ILE A 131 -4.88 -3.60 -6.73
CA ILE A 131 -5.29 -3.17 -8.07
C ILE A 131 -6.82 -3.13 -8.14
N GLY A 132 -7.36 -2.08 -8.74
CA GLY A 132 -8.81 -1.92 -8.81
C GLY A 132 -9.26 -0.78 -9.70
N PHE A 133 -10.57 -0.64 -9.84
CA PHE A 133 -11.21 0.38 -10.64
C PHE A 133 -12.46 0.95 -9.98
N GLY A 134 -12.95 2.05 -10.55
CA GLY A 134 -14.13 2.74 -10.05
C GLY A 134 -13.77 3.78 -8.99
N VAL A 135 -14.38 3.71 -7.80
CA VAL A 135 -14.31 4.77 -6.78
C VAL A 135 -12.87 5.21 -6.43
N PHE A 136 -11.93 4.29 -6.17
CA PHE A 136 -10.54 4.67 -5.84
C PHE A 136 -9.76 5.18 -7.05
N ALA A 137 -9.90 4.53 -8.21
CA ALA A 137 -9.28 5.01 -9.45
C ALA A 137 -9.72 6.45 -9.78
N HIS A 138 -11.01 6.75 -9.61
CA HIS A 138 -11.54 8.09 -9.85
C HIS A 138 -11.09 9.12 -8.81
N LEU A 139 -10.90 8.71 -7.54
CA LEU A 139 -10.25 9.53 -6.53
C LEU A 139 -8.80 9.87 -6.92
N LEU A 140 -8.06 8.92 -7.48
CA LEU A 140 -6.67 9.12 -7.92
C LEU A 140 -6.57 9.96 -9.19
N ALA A 141 -7.53 9.81 -10.11
CA ALA A 141 -7.64 10.61 -11.34
C ALA A 141 -7.80 12.11 -11.08
N HIS A 142 -8.38 12.46 -9.94
CA HIS A 142 -8.49 13.82 -9.48
C HIS A 142 -7.61 13.95 -8.24
N PRO A 143 -6.31 14.25 -8.34
CA PRO A 143 -5.47 14.41 -7.16
C PRO A 143 -5.82 15.69 -6.38
N ALA A 144 -5.62 15.67 -5.07
CA ALA A 144 -5.81 16.87 -4.26
C ALA A 144 -4.70 17.89 -4.56
N GLY A 145 -5.06 19.18 -4.63
CA GLY A 145 -4.09 20.25 -4.82
C GLY A 145 -3.02 20.30 -3.70
N PRO A 146 -1.87 20.96 -3.93
CA PRO A 146 -0.70 20.92 -3.03
C PRO A 146 -1.00 21.29 -1.57
N LYS A 147 -1.95 22.22 -1.36
CA LYS A 147 -2.37 22.69 -0.02
C LYS A 147 -3.06 21.60 0.82
N ALA A 148 -3.62 20.56 0.20
CA ALA A 148 -4.32 19.48 0.90
C ALA A 148 -3.40 18.68 1.84
N LYS A 149 -2.13 18.50 1.46
CA LYS A 149 -1.13 17.79 2.29
C LYS A 149 -0.73 18.57 3.55
N LYS A 150 -1.01 19.88 3.59
CA LYS A 150 -0.74 20.76 4.72
C LYS A 150 -1.94 20.89 5.68
N ARG A 151 -3.09 20.28 5.39
CA ARG A 151 -4.26 20.34 6.28
C ARG A 151 -4.00 19.64 7.62
N LYS A 152 -4.80 20.01 8.63
CA LYS A 152 -4.71 19.45 9.99
C LYS A 152 -4.98 17.94 9.99
N ASN A 153 -5.99 17.48 9.25
CA ASN A 153 -6.26 16.05 9.05
C ASN A 153 -6.31 15.67 7.54
N PRO A 154 -5.19 15.23 6.95
CA PRO A 154 -5.16 14.87 5.54
C PRO A 154 -5.85 13.55 5.21
N VAL A 155 -6.04 12.65 6.18
CA VAL A 155 -6.82 11.41 6.01
C VAL A 155 -8.31 11.73 5.87
N GLU A 156 -8.88 12.51 6.81
CA GLU A 156 -10.26 13.00 6.72
C GLU A 156 -10.53 13.76 5.42
N HIS A 157 -9.56 14.55 4.96
CA HIS A 157 -9.69 15.21 3.66
C HIS A 157 -9.74 14.22 2.50
N GLY A 158 -8.92 13.16 2.53
CA GLY A 158 -9.00 12.05 1.57
C GLY A 158 -10.38 11.40 1.57
N LEU A 159 -10.91 11.10 2.76
CA LEU A 159 -12.24 10.51 2.94
C LEU A 159 -13.36 11.42 2.44
N SER A 160 -13.31 12.72 2.73
CA SER A 160 -14.29 13.68 2.25
C SER A 160 -14.37 13.70 0.71
N ARG A 161 -13.23 13.54 0.03
CA ARG A 161 -13.20 13.43 -1.43
C ARG A 161 -13.74 12.09 -1.90
N LEU A 162 -13.34 11.01 -1.25
CA LEU A 162 -13.81 9.67 -1.57
C LEU A 162 -15.35 9.58 -1.44
N LYS A 163 -15.95 10.18 -0.40
CA LYS A 163 -17.41 10.33 -0.25
C LYS A 163 -18.05 11.01 -1.46
N LYS A 164 -17.47 12.13 -1.92
CA LYS A 164 -17.98 12.87 -3.09
C LYS A 164 -17.91 12.03 -4.36
N VAL A 165 -16.82 11.26 -4.53
CA VAL A 165 -16.66 10.34 -5.65
C VAL A 165 -17.66 9.19 -5.55
N ALA A 166 -17.74 8.50 -4.42
CA ALA A 166 -18.66 7.39 -4.19
C ALA A 166 -20.13 7.78 -4.38
N LYS A 167 -20.52 9.00 -3.98
CA LYS A 167 -21.88 9.53 -4.20
C LYS A 167 -22.25 9.72 -5.67
N ARG A 168 -21.26 10.01 -6.53
CA ARG A 168 -21.44 10.33 -7.96
C ARG A 168 -20.92 9.24 -8.91
N ALA A 169 -20.31 8.19 -8.37
CA ALA A 169 -19.75 7.12 -9.18
C ALA A 169 -20.88 6.44 -9.97
N GLU A 170 -20.65 6.18 -11.25
CA GLU A 170 -21.54 5.36 -12.06
C GLU A 170 -20.92 3.96 -12.22
N PRO A 171 -21.74 2.90 -12.29
CA PRO A 171 -21.23 1.54 -12.48
C PRO A 171 -20.49 1.39 -13.81
N ILE A 172 -19.45 0.54 -13.80
CA ILE A 172 -18.71 0.13 -14.97
C ILE A 172 -19.05 -1.34 -15.23
N GLU A 173 -19.56 -1.63 -16.43
CA GLU A 173 -19.75 -3.00 -16.91
C GLU A 173 -18.39 -3.64 -17.20
N VAL A 174 -18.16 -4.82 -16.64
CA VAL A 174 -16.90 -5.55 -16.79
C VAL A 174 -17.14 -7.03 -16.96
N ALA A 175 -16.41 -7.64 -17.89
CA ALA A 175 -16.22 -9.09 -17.89
C ALA A 175 -15.00 -9.42 -17.02
N ALA A 176 -15.20 -10.25 -15.99
CA ALA A 176 -14.16 -10.54 -15.01
C ALA A 176 -14.25 -11.97 -14.47
N ARG A 177 -13.10 -12.55 -14.13
CA ARG A 177 -13.00 -13.88 -13.51
C ARG A 177 -12.05 -13.86 -12.33
N LEU A 178 -12.41 -14.56 -11.26
CA LEU A 178 -11.55 -14.80 -10.10
C LEU A 178 -11.30 -16.29 -9.96
N ASP A 179 -10.05 -16.73 -10.14
CA ASP A 179 -9.67 -18.15 -10.13
C ASP A 179 -10.55 -19.00 -11.06
N GLY A 180 -10.91 -18.45 -12.22
CA GLY A 180 -11.79 -19.09 -13.20
C GLY A 180 -13.29 -18.94 -12.93
N ARG A 181 -13.71 -18.53 -11.73
CA ARG A 181 -15.11 -18.21 -11.42
C ARG A 181 -15.52 -16.91 -12.09
N ASP A 182 -16.62 -16.93 -12.81
CA ASP A 182 -17.20 -15.72 -13.40
C ASP A 182 -17.71 -14.77 -12.29
N ILE A 183 -17.23 -13.54 -12.34
CA ILE A 183 -17.63 -12.42 -11.48
C ILE A 183 -17.93 -11.18 -12.34
N SER A 184 -18.28 -11.38 -13.61
CA SER A 184 -18.69 -10.31 -14.52
C SER A 184 -19.91 -9.57 -13.99
N GLY A 185 -19.97 -8.26 -14.22
CA GLY A 185 -21.08 -7.44 -13.74
C GLY A 185 -20.81 -5.94 -13.79
N SER A 186 -21.69 -5.21 -13.10
CA SER A 186 -21.74 -3.75 -13.09
C SER A 186 -21.32 -3.20 -11.74
N TYR A 187 -20.12 -2.61 -11.66
CA TYR A 187 -19.50 -2.23 -10.39
C TYR A 187 -19.25 -0.73 -10.27
N LEU A 188 -19.63 -0.15 -9.13
CA LEU A 188 -19.11 1.16 -8.69
C LEU A 188 -17.64 1.05 -8.32
N MET A 189 -17.24 -0.11 -7.81
CA MET A 189 -15.89 -0.39 -7.32
C MET A 189 -15.63 -1.89 -7.34
N LEU A 190 -14.44 -2.29 -7.79
CA LEU A 190 -13.89 -3.63 -7.64
C LEU A 190 -12.41 -3.49 -7.34
N GLU A 191 -11.98 -4.01 -6.19
CA GLU A 191 -10.64 -3.83 -5.64
C GLU A 191 -10.05 -5.17 -5.23
N ALA A 192 -9.00 -5.64 -5.92
CA ALA A 192 -8.16 -6.74 -5.47
C ALA A 192 -7.09 -6.21 -4.50
N VAL A 193 -7.28 -6.45 -3.20
CA VAL A 193 -6.48 -5.89 -2.12
C VAL A 193 -5.73 -6.97 -1.34
N ASN A 194 -4.43 -6.74 -1.16
CA ASN A 194 -3.52 -7.59 -0.41
C ASN A 194 -3.52 -7.23 1.09
N LEU A 195 -3.84 -5.98 1.43
CA LEU A 195 -3.82 -5.47 2.80
C LEU A 195 -5.23 -5.14 3.29
N PRO A 196 -5.48 -5.22 4.62
CA PRO A 196 -6.76 -4.82 5.18
C PRO A 196 -7.08 -3.34 5.00
N TYR A 197 -6.05 -2.49 5.04
CA TYR A 197 -6.19 -1.05 4.92
C TYR A 197 -5.79 -0.55 3.54
N VAL A 198 -6.63 0.28 2.93
CA VAL A 198 -6.36 0.91 1.63
C VAL A 198 -6.78 2.38 1.60
N GLY A 199 -6.19 3.14 0.66
CA GLY A 199 -6.52 4.53 0.43
C GLY A 199 -6.37 5.39 1.70
N PRO A 200 -7.33 6.27 2.04
CA PRO A 200 -7.25 7.10 3.24
C PRO A 200 -7.68 6.33 4.50
N ASN A 201 -6.87 5.34 4.91
CA ASN A 201 -7.07 4.50 6.12
C ASN A 201 -8.42 3.75 6.17
N LEU A 202 -8.93 3.28 5.03
CA LEU A 202 -10.14 2.45 5.03
C LEU A 202 -9.79 0.99 5.34
N HIS A 203 -10.40 0.42 6.39
CA HIS A 203 -10.35 -1.01 6.71
C HIS A 203 -11.26 -1.82 5.77
N LEU A 204 -10.90 -1.84 4.48
CA LEU A 204 -11.76 -2.34 3.40
C LEU A 204 -11.82 -3.87 3.34
N SER A 205 -10.78 -4.57 3.78
CA SER A 205 -10.73 -6.03 3.77
C SER A 205 -10.17 -6.62 5.08
N PRO A 206 -10.98 -6.65 6.14
CA PRO A 206 -10.55 -7.10 7.48
C PRO A 206 -9.94 -8.50 7.50
N ASP A 207 -10.41 -9.38 6.60
CA ASP A 207 -9.96 -10.77 6.51
C ASP A 207 -8.71 -10.97 5.62
N SER A 208 -8.17 -9.90 5.04
CA SER A 208 -6.92 -9.98 4.27
C SER A 208 -5.76 -10.31 5.20
N LYS A 209 -5.03 -11.39 4.89
CA LYS A 209 -3.85 -11.81 5.63
C LYS A 209 -2.62 -11.65 4.73
N PRO A 210 -1.81 -10.60 4.94
CA PRO A 210 -0.66 -10.38 4.07
C PRO A 210 0.30 -11.58 4.15
N GLY A 211 0.67 -12.15 3.00
CA GLY A 211 1.56 -13.30 2.94
C GLY A 211 0.86 -14.67 2.89
N ASP A 212 -0.48 -14.73 2.81
CA ASP A 212 -1.24 -15.99 2.71
C ASP A 212 -1.42 -16.49 1.26
N GLY A 213 -0.84 -15.79 0.29
CA GLY A 213 -0.88 -16.11 -1.13
C GLY A 213 -2.24 -15.85 -1.77
N GLN A 214 -3.09 -15.02 -1.18
CA GLN A 214 -4.38 -14.58 -1.73
C GLN A 214 -4.59 -13.08 -1.54
N PHE A 215 -5.36 -12.47 -2.43
CA PHE A 215 -5.96 -11.15 -2.19
C PHE A 215 -7.46 -11.30 -1.98
N ALA A 216 -8.07 -10.29 -1.38
CA ALA A 216 -9.52 -10.14 -1.37
C ALA A 216 -9.95 -9.27 -2.55
N VAL A 217 -10.99 -9.67 -3.27
CA VAL A 217 -11.68 -8.87 -4.29
C VAL A 217 -12.92 -8.27 -3.64
N VAL A 218 -12.83 -7.00 -3.23
CA VAL A 218 -13.92 -6.26 -2.60
C VAL A 218 -14.73 -5.53 -3.67
N MET A 219 -16.04 -5.72 -3.67
CA MET A 219 -16.94 -5.24 -4.70
C MET A 219 -18.03 -4.33 -4.13
N ALA A 220 -18.42 -3.32 -4.89
CA ALA A 220 -19.64 -2.56 -4.64
C ALA A 220 -20.36 -2.33 -5.96
N THR A 221 -21.59 -2.84 -6.07
CA THR A 221 -22.49 -2.51 -7.18
C THR A 221 -23.35 -1.30 -6.82
N LYS A 222 -24.29 -0.93 -7.69
CA LYS A 222 -25.28 0.12 -7.38
C LYS A 222 -26.10 -0.22 -6.13
N ALA A 223 -26.37 -1.50 -5.87
CA ALA A 223 -27.11 -1.94 -4.68
C ALA A 223 -26.34 -1.68 -3.38
N GLU A 224 -25.01 -1.81 -3.40
CA GLU A 224 -24.15 -1.56 -2.23
C GLU A 224 -23.82 -0.08 -2.01
N ARG A 225 -24.28 0.85 -2.86
CA ARG A 225 -23.96 2.29 -2.69
C ARG A 225 -24.33 2.80 -1.30
N GLY A 226 -25.50 2.42 -0.79
CA GLY A 226 -25.96 2.82 0.55
C GLY A 226 -24.98 2.37 1.63
N ARG A 227 -24.58 1.09 1.61
CA ARG A 227 -23.61 0.52 2.55
C ARG A 227 -22.23 1.17 2.44
N LEU A 228 -21.75 1.42 1.21
CA LEU A 228 -20.50 2.13 0.99
C LEU A 228 -20.55 3.55 1.57
N MET A 229 -21.66 4.27 1.35
CA MET A 229 -21.83 5.62 1.89
C MET A 229 -21.91 5.62 3.41
N GLU A 230 -22.70 4.73 4.00
CA GLU A 230 -22.81 4.56 5.45
C GLU A 230 -21.44 4.26 6.09
N TYR A 231 -20.66 3.36 5.50
CA TYR A 231 -19.30 3.07 5.96
C TYR A 231 -18.41 4.31 5.91
N LEU A 232 -18.40 5.03 4.79
CA LEU A 232 -17.60 6.24 4.68
C LEU A 232 -18.07 7.31 5.68
N GLU A 233 -19.38 7.48 5.86
CA GLU A 233 -19.99 8.46 6.75
C GLU A 233 -19.65 8.22 8.22
N ASN A 234 -19.67 6.96 8.65
CA ASN A 234 -19.41 6.57 10.04
C ASN A 234 -17.93 6.25 10.34
N TRP A 235 -17.06 6.23 9.32
CA TRP A 235 -15.62 5.99 9.48
C TRP A 235 -15.01 6.83 10.61
N LYS A 236 -14.20 6.17 11.46
CA LYS A 236 -13.41 6.77 12.53
C LYS A 236 -12.01 6.15 12.52
N GLU A 237 -11.00 6.96 12.81
CA GLU A 237 -9.56 6.60 12.68
C GLU A 237 -9.13 5.37 13.51
N ASP A 238 -9.91 5.03 14.55
CA ASP A 238 -9.62 3.96 15.52
C ASP A 238 -10.80 3.01 15.78
N ARG A 239 -11.85 3.02 14.94
CA ARG A 239 -12.90 1.98 15.01
C ARG A 239 -12.88 1.12 13.77
N GLU A 240 -12.76 -0.19 13.99
CA GLU A 240 -13.01 -1.22 12.98
C GLU A 240 -14.53 -1.33 12.77
N GLU A 241 -15.15 -0.31 12.17
CA GLU A 241 -16.51 -0.45 11.67
C GLU A 241 -16.43 -1.23 10.36
N LEU A 242 -16.79 -2.51 10.40
CA LEU A 242 -16.71 -3.44 9.28
C LEU A 242 -17.64 -2.98 8.15
N ALA A 243 -17.06 -2.52 7.05
CA ALA A 243 -17.79 -2.43 5.80
C ALA A 243 -18.05 -3.85 5.31
N PHE A 244 -19.25 -4.40 5.49
CA PHE A 244 -19.67 -5.66 4.87
C PHE A 244 -19.97 -5.44 3.38
N LEU A 245 -18.98 -4.93 2.64
CA LEU A 245 -19.00 -4.98 1.19
C LEU A 245 -18.75 -6.43 0.76
N PRO A 246 -19.50 -6.94 -0.24
CA PRO A 246 -19.26 -8.26 -0.80
C PRO A 246 -17.78 -8.43 -1.15
N SER A 247 -17.18 -9.53 -0.68
CA SER A 247 -15.81 -9.86 -1.01
C SER A 247 -15.64 -11.34 -1.31
N LEU A 248 -14.69 -11.65 -2.18
CA LEU A 248 -14.26 -13.00 -2.51
C LEU A 248 -12.75 -13.07 -2.34
N ARG A 249 -12.20 -14.22 -1.94
CA ARG A 249 -10.74 -14.40 -1.92
C ARG A 249 -10.30 -15.22 -3.11
N GLY A 250 -9.12 -14.90 -3.64
CA GLY A 250 -8.53 -15.67 -4.73
C GLY A 250 -7.10 -15.27 -5.04
N ARG A 251 -6.53 -15.89 -6.08
CA ARG A 251 -5.12 -15.73 -6.46
C ARG A 251 -4.92 -15.05 -7.80
N ARG A 252 -5.88 -15.18 -8.71
CA ARG A 252 -5.82 -14.69 -10.08
C ARG A 252 -7.13 -13.99 -10.43
N LEU A 253 -7.05 -12.69 -10.68
CA LEU A 253 -8.16 -11.87 -11.15
C LEU A 253 -7.88 -11.48 -12.59
N GLU A 254 -8.82 -11.79 -13.48
CA GLU A 254 -8.78 -11.46 -14.89
C GLU A 254 -9.90 -10.47 -15.20
N ILE A 255 -9.58 -9.39 -15.91
CA ILE A 255 -10.50 -8.32 -16.27
C ILE A 255 -10.35 -8.03 -17.76
N GLU A 256 -11.46 -8.01 -18.50
CA GLU A 256 -11.49 -7.39 -19.82
C GLU A 256 -11.55 -5.87 -19.65
N TRP A 257 -10.43 -5.22 -19.93
CA TRP A 257 -10.25 -3.80 -19.65
C TRP A 257 -10.42 -2.97 -20.91
N THR A 258 -11.40 -2.08 -20.90
CA THR A 258 -11.74 -1.17 -22.00
C THR A 258 -11.23 0.26 -21.73
N SER A 259 -10.03 0.37 -21.15
CA SER A 259 -9.35 1.64 -20.84
C SER A 259 -10.06 2.56 -19.83
N PHE A 260 -11.05 2.07 -19.08
CA PHE A 260 -11.59 2.81 -17.94
C PHE A 260 -10.51 3.05 -16.88
N PRO A 261 -10.61 4.12 -16.05
CA PRO A 261 -9.63 4.37 -15.01
C PRO A 261 -9.48 3.17 -14.06
N LEU A 262 -8.26 2.65 -14.00
CA LEU A 262 -7.81 1.57 -13.14
C LEU A 262 -6.58 2.07 -12.38
N HIS A 263 -6.31 1.54 -11.20
CA HIS A 263 -5.07 1.82 -10.49
C HIS A 263 -4.34 0.56 -10.07
N VAL A 264 -3.02 0.66 -9.99
CA VAL A 264 -2.12 -0.33 -9.38
C VAL A 264 -1.37 0.42 -8.27
N ASP A 265 -1.63 0.07 -7.02
CA ASP A 265 -1.31 0.89 -5.84
C ASP A 265 -1.70 2.37 -6.06
N ASP A 266 -0.73 3.29 -5.94
CA ASP A 266 -0.87 4.74 -6.10
C ASP A 266 -0.70 5.22 -7.56
N LYS A 267 -0.76 4.32 -8.55
CA LYS A 267 -0.53 4.62 -9.97
C LYS A 267 -1.79 4.41 -10.78
N LEU A 268 -2.30 5.50 -11.36
CA LEU A 268 -3.44 5.47 -12.27
C LEU A 268 -3.03 5.00 -13.68
N LEU A 269 -3.93 4.24 -14.31
CA LEU A 269 -3.86 3.70 -15.66
C LEU A 269 -5.21 3.94 -16.38
N PRO A 270 -5.21 4.32 -17.67
CA PRO A 270 -4.04 4.78 -18.41
C PRO A 270 -3.47 6.07 -17.79
N LYS A 271 -2.19 6.36 -18.05
CA LYS A 271 -1.62 7.66 -17.65
C LYS A 271 -2.37 8.76 -18.39
N SER A 272 -2.69 9.87 -17.72
CA SER A 272 -3.24 11.05 -18.39
C SER A 272 -2.34 11.40 -19.58
N HIS A 273 -2.94 11.60 -20.76
CA HIS A 273 -2.31 11.80 -22.09
C HIS A 273 -2.06 10.56 -22.97
N ALA A 274 -2.24 9.32 -22.50
CA ALA A 274 -2.26 8.19 -23.43
C ALA A 274 -3.57 8.17 -24.22
N LYS A 275 -3.52 8.00 -25.56
CA LYS A 275 -4.71 7.85 -26.40
C LYS A 275 -5.49 6.62 -25.92
N SER A 276 -6.64 6.84 -25.28
CA SER A 276 -7.40 5.79 -24.56
C SER A 276 -7.85 4.61 -25.42
N LYS A 277 -7.95 4.78 -26.75
CA LYS A 277 -8.46 3.75 -27.65
C LYS A 277 -7.48 2.60 -27.95
N GLU A 278 -6.17 2.77 -27.70
CA GLU A 278 -5.15 1.76 -28.03
C GLU A 278 -4.77 0.84 -26.86
N MET A 279 -5.29 1.08 -25.65
CA MET A 279 -4.90 0.34 -24.44
C MET A 279 -5.95 -0.67 -23.95
N ALA A 280 -6.96 -1.00 -24.74
CA ALA A 280 -7.91 -2.04 -24.35
C ALA A 280 -7.25 -3.42 -24.41
N GLY A 281 -7.62 -4.32 -23.49
CA GLY A 281 -7.11 -5.67 -23.47
C GLY A 281 -7.33 -6.37 -22.14
N ARG A 282 -6.77 -7.57 -22.01
CA ARG A 282 -6.87 -8.34 -20.77
C ARG A 282 -5.90 -7.78 -19.72
N VAL A 283 -6.44 -7.54 -18.54
CA VAL A 283 -5.68 -7.24 -17.33
C VAL A 283 -5.73 -8.46 -16.43
N GLU A 284 -4.58 -8.85 -15.90
CA GLU A 284 -4.46 -9.98 -14.99
C GLU A 284 -3.69 -9.57 -13.74
N ALA A 285 -4.27 -9.78 -12.57
CA ALA A 285 -3.63 -9.63 -11.27
C ALA A 285 -3.39 -11.02 -10.66
N ARG A 286 -2.15 -11.30 -10.26
CA ARG A 286 -1.71 -12.54 -9.61
C ARG A 286 -1.04 -12.26 -8.28
N ILE A 287 -1.13 -13.20 -7.34
CA ILE A 287 -0.46 -13.12 -6.04
C ILE A 287 0.05 -14.50 -5.58
N GLY A 288 0.97 -14.53 -4.62
CA GLY A 288 1.53 -15.75 -4.04
C GLY A 288 2.79 -16.30 -4.72
N GLY A 289 3.30 -15.63 -5.77
CA GLY A 289 4.54 -16.02 -6.46
C GLY A 289 5.82 -15.37 -5.92
N CYS A 290 5.70 -14.28 -5.17
CA CYS A 290 6.84 -13.53 -4.64
C CYS A 290 6.46 -12.82 -3.35
N THR A 291 7.42 -12.66 -2.44
CA THR A 291 7.22 -11.98 -1.17
C THR A 291 8.32 -10.96 -0.89
N VAL A 292 8.04 -10.03 0.01
CA VAL A 292 9.02 -9.15 0.64
C VAL A 292 8.92 -9.30 2.16
N GLU A 293 10.06 -9.23 2.85
CA GLU A 293 10.08 -9.37 4.31
C GLU A 293 10.02 -8.00 4.99
N PHE A 294 9.19 -7.88 6.02
CA PHE A 294 9.16 -6.73 6.92
C PHE A 294 9.56 -7.15 8.33
N LEU A 295 10.26 -6.27 9.04
CA LEU A 295 10.51 -6.42 10.47
C LEU A 295 9.32 -5.91 11.25
N ILE A 296 8.85 -6.72 12.20
CA ILE A 296 8.00 -6.25 13.29
C ILE A 296 8.86 -6.25 14.56
N PRO A 297 9.20 -5.05 15.09
CA PRO A 297 10.09 -4.93 16.25
C PRO A 297 9.57 -5.71 17.46
N GLY A 298 10.46 -6.47 18.09
CA GLY A 298 10.16 -7.16 19.35
C GLY A 298 10.10 -6.19 20.54
N ASP A 299 9.76 -6.68 21.74
CA ASP A 299 9.87 -5.86 22.95
C ASP A 299 11.37 -5.57 23.21
N PRO A 300 11.80 -4.30 23.24
CA PRO A 300 13.19 -3.97 23.52
C PRO A 300 13.64 -4.37 24.94
N ARG A 301 12.73 -4.77 25.83
CA ARG A 301 13.02 -5.29 27.18
C ARG A 301 13.28 -6.80 27.21
N THR A 302 12.83 -7.54 26.20
CA THR A 302 13.16 -8.97 26.09
C THR A 302 14.55 -9.10 25.48
N LYS A 303 15.51 -9.65 26.25
CA LYS A 303 16.84 -10.00 25.71
C LYS A 303 16.64 -10.97 24.55
N ALA A 304 17.26 -10.69 23.40
CA ALA A 304 17.26 -11.62 22.28
C ALA A 304 17.82 -12.97 22.75
N ALA A 305 17.10 -14.06 22.51
CA ALA A 305 17.66 -15.40 22.70
C ALA A 305 18.93 -15.53 21.85
N PRO A 306 20.01 -16.16 22.35
CA PRO A 306 21.20 -16.37 21.56
C PRO A 306 20.82 -17.13 20.28
N ARG A 307 21.31 -16.64 19.13
CA ARG A 307 21.19 -17.35 17.86
C ARG A 307 21.94 -18.67 18.02
N ALA A 308 21.23 -19.79 17.86
CA ALA A 308 21.84 -21.11 17.67
C ALA A 308 22.54 -21.18 16.32
#